data_AF-F7QSW6-F1
#
_entry.id   AF-F7QSW6-F1
#
_cell.length_a   1.000
_cell.length_b   1.000
_cell.length_c   1.000
_cell.angle_alpha   90.00
_cell.angle_beta   90.00
_cell.angle_gamma   90.00
#
_symmetry.space_group_name_H-M   'P 1'
#
loop_
_entity.id
_entity.type
_entity.pdbx_description
1 polymer ?
#
loop_
_entity_poly.entity_id
_entity_poly.type
_entity_poly.pdbx_seq_one_letter_code
_entity_poly.pdbx_strand_id
1 'polypeptide(L)' 'MTFEEVLPELKKGKKAVRTEGWGGSEEYIFVVDNDTLNGEKVNPYLMIRTKEETALSQFMPTSCDVLADDWKIVE' A
#
# COMPACT_ATOMS: atom_id res chain seq x y z
N MET A 1 -7.33 3.56 11.52
CA MET A 1 -7.90 2.20 11.49
C MET A 1 -6.77 1.21 11.51
N THR A 2 -7.02 -0.02 11.93
CA THR A 2 -6.01 -1.09 11.97
C THR A 2 -5.66 -1.60 10.56
N PHE A 3 -4.55 -2.32 10.42
CA PHE A 3 -4.19 -2.93 9.14
C PHE A 3 -5.23 -3.99 8.71
N GLU A 4 -5.79 -4.72 9.66
CA GLU A 4 -6.83 -5.73 9.45
C GLU A 4 -8.12 -5.13 8.89
N GLU A 5 -8.46 -3.91 9.29
CA GLU A 5 -9.61 -3.16 8.79
C GLU A 5 -9.35 -2.56 7.39
N VAL A 6 -8.13 -2.08 7.13
CA VAL A 6 -7.80 -1.41 5.86
C VAL A 6 -7.54 -2.41 4.73
N LEU A 7 -7.02 -3.61 5.02
CA LEU A 7 -6.64 -4.60 4.02
C LEU A 7 -7.82 -5.05 3.12
N PRO A 8 -9.03 -5.34 3.63
CA PRO A 8 -10.19 -5.63 2.79
C PRO A 8 -10.55 -4.50 1.83
N GLU A 9 -10.34 -3.24 2.22
CA GLU A 9 -10.62 -2.07 1.39
C GLU A 9 -9.56 -1.89 0.30
N LEU A 10 -8.27 -2.13 0.62
CA LEU A 10 -7.18 -2.18 -0.35
C LEU A 10 -7.44 -3.24 -1.42
N LYS A 11 -7.94 -4.43 -1.04
CA LYS A 11 -8.33 -5.49 -1.98
C LYS A 11 -9.50 -5.12 -2.89
N LYS A 12 -10.31 -4.11 -2.52
CA LYS A 12 -11.38 -3.54 -3.38
C LYS A 12 -10.85 -2.43 -4.31
N GLY A 13 -9.53 -2.22 -4.35
CA GLY A 13 -8.88 -1.21 -5.19
C GLY A 13 -8.80 0.18 -4.56
N LYS A 14 -9.14 0.32 -3.26
CA LYS A 14 -8.92 1.59 -2.56
C LYS A 14 -7.44 1.79 -2.24
N LYS A 15 -7.08 3.03 -1.92
CA LYS A 15 -5.76 3.43 -1.46
C LYS A 15 -5.78 3.72 0.03
N ALA A 16 -4.66 3.51 0.71
CA ALA A 16 -4.52 3.84 2.13
C ALA A 16 -3.16 4.42 2.48
N VAL A 17 -3.08 5.19 3.56
CA VAL A 17 -1.86 5.80 4.08
C VAL A 17 -1.83 5.70 5.60
N ARG A 18 -0.64 5.69 6.20
CA ARG A 18 -0.47 5.88 7.65
C ARG A 18 -0.38 7.36 7.98
N THR A 19 -1.18 7.83 8.94
CA THR A 19 -1.29 9.26 9.25
C THR A 19 -0.27 9.77 10.27
N GLU A 20 0.36 8.88 11.03
CA GLU A 20 1.28 9.24 12.12
C GLU A 20 2.64 8.56 11.98
N GLY A 21 2.68 7.29 11.56
CA GLY A 21 3.89 6.47 11.59
C GLY A 21 4.83 6.58 10.38
N TRP A 22 4.45 7.31 9.33
CA TRP A 22 5.28 7.51 8.13
C TRP A 22 5.94 8.89 8.10
N GLY A 23 7.10 8.99 7.46
CA GLY A 23 7.99 10.15 7.50
C GLY A 23 7.56 11.34 6.63
N GLY A 24 6.40 11.24 5.97
CA GLY A 24 5.78 12.31 5.19
C GLY A 24 6.09 12.30 3.69
N SER A 25 7.01 11.43 3.26
CA SER A 25 7.30 11.15 1.85
C SER A 25 6.32 10.15 1.25
N GLU A 26 5.81 9.23 2.06
CA GLU A 26 4.86 8.20 1.66
C GLU A 26 3.46 8.79 1.46
N GLU A 27 2.86 8.55 0.29
CA GLU A 27 1.55 9.12 -0.06
C GLU A 27 0.42 8.12 0.15
N TYR A 28 0.55 6.91 -0.40
CA TYR A 28 -0.42 5.83 -0.22
C TYR A 28 0.11 4.48 -0.74
N ILE A 29 -0.49 3.42 -0.22
CA ILE A 29 -0.40 2.05 -0.74
C ILE A 29 -1.70 1.63 -1.43
N PHE A 30 -1.59 0.66 -2.34
CA PHE A 30 -2.72 0.05 -3.06
C PHE A 30 -2.36 -1.35 -3.52
N VAL A 31 -3.38 -2.17 -3.82
CA VAL A 31 -3.19 -3.51 -4.39
C VAL A 31 -3.13 -3.42 -5.91
N VAL A 32 -2.12 -4.05 -6.49
CA VAL A 32 -2.07 -4.39 -7.91
C VAL A 32 -2.53 -5.84 -8.06
N ASP A 33 -3.51 -6.06 -8.92
CA ASP A 33 -3.98 -7.39 -9.34
C ASP A 33 -3.99 -7.44 -10.88
N ASN A 34 -3.69 -8.60 -11.44
CA ASN A 34 -3.58 -8.86 -12.89
C ASN A 34 -2.43 -8.16 -13.61
N ASP A 35 -1.31 -7.99 -12.94
CA ASP A 35 -0.08 -7.52 -13.57
C ASP A 35 0.67 -8.64 -14.30
N THR A 36 1.56 -8.25 -15.20
CA THR A 36 2.42 -9.14 -15.98
C THR A 36 3.85 -8.63 -16.01
N LEU A 37 4.82 -9.52 -15.85
CA LEU A 37 6.24 -9.21 -15.98
C LEU A 37 6.90 -10.23 -16.91
N ASN A 38 7.48 -9.75 -18.01
CA ASN A 38 8.09 -10.60 -19.04
C ASN A 38 7.13 -11.66 -19.63
N GLY A 39 5.84 -11.34 -19.72
CA GLY A 39 4.81 -12.25 -20.24
C GLY A 39 4.25 -13.23 -19.21
N GLU A 40 4.79 -13.27 -18.00
CA GLU A 40 4.28 -14.12 -16.91
C GLU A 40 3.31 -13.33 -16.02
N LYS A 41 2.24 -13.99 -15.56
CA LYS A 41 1.29 -13.38 -14.62
C LYS A 41 1.96 -13.22 -13.25
N VAL A 42 1.82 -12.04 -12.67
CA VAL A 42 2.31 -11.74 -11.31
C VAL A 42 1.15 -11.92 -10.32
N ASN A 43 1.43 -12.58 -9.18
CA ASN A 43 0.47 -12.70 -8.08
C ASN A 43 0.18 -11.32 -7.47
N PRO A 44 -1.01 -11.04 -6.92
CA PRO A 44 -1.32 -9.74 -6.35
C PRO A 44 -0.31 -9.27 -5.30
N TYR A 45 0.01 -7.97 -5.32
CA TYR A 45 1.00 -7.37 -4.42
C TYR A 45 0.61 -5.93 -4.05
N LEU A 46 1.19 -5.45 -2.95
CA LEU A 46 1.04 -4.05 -2.54
C LEU A 46 2.11 -3.20 -3.21
N MET A 47 1.69 -2.03 -3.71
CA MET A 47 2.58 -0.98 -4.19
C MET A 47 2.43 0.25 -3.32
N ILE A 48 3.49 1.06 -3.26
CA ILE A 48 3.52 2.36 -2.59
C ILE A 48 3.91 3.47 -3.58
N ARG A 49 3.26 4.62 -3.43
CA ARG A 49 3.65 5.89 -4.03
C ARG A 49 4.37 6.74 -2.97
N THR A 50 5.52 7.29 -3.30
CA THR A 50 6.21 8.29 -2.47
C THR A 50 6.45 9.56 -3.29
N LYS A 51 6.76 10.66 -2.60
CA LYS A 51 7.08 11.96 -3.21
C LYS A 51 8.52 12.05 -3.71
N GLU A 52 9.39 11.14 -3.27
CA GLU A 52 10.83 11.21 -3.52
C GLU A 52 11.17 10.89 -4.98
N GLU A 53 10.47 9.91 -5.56
CA GLU A 53 10.70 9.48 -6.93
C GLU A 53 9.39 9.29 -7.68
N THR A 54 9.42 9.53 -8.99
CA THR A 54 8.23 9.37 -9.86
C THR A 54 7.86 7.91 -10.13
N ALA A 55 8.65 6.96 -9.60
CA ALA A 55 8.43 5.53 -9.69
C ALA A 55 7.49 5.02 -8.59
N LEU A 56 6.89 3.85 -8.84
CA LEU A 56 6.21 3.07 -7.80
C LEU A 56 7.20 2.05 -7.24
N SER A 57 7.11 1.79 -5.94
CA SER A 57 7.90 0.75 -5.27
C SER A 57 6.97 -0.33 -4.73
N GLN A 58 7.47 -1.57 -4.64
CA GLN A 58 6.75 -2.63 -3.95
C GLN A 58 6.72 -2.33 -2.44
N PHE A 59 5.55 -2.44 -1.84
CA PHE A 59 5.37 -2.25 -0.41
C PHE A 59 5.34 -3.60 0.29
N MET A 60 6.31 -3.81 1.18
CA MET A 60 6.34 -4.97 2.07
C MET A 60 6.06 -4.47 3.49
N PRO A 61 4.85 -4.69 4.04
CA PRO A 61 4.51 -4.17 5.36
C PRO A 61 5.44 -4.77 6.41
N THR A 62 6.01 -3.89 7.24
CA THR A 62 6.77 -4.29 8.42
C THR A 62 5.84 -4.67 9.56
N SER A 63 6.36 -5.25 10.64
CA SER A 63 5.58 -5.48 11.86
C SER A 63 4.98 -4.17 12.40
N CYS A 64 5.67 -3.04 12.24
CA CYS A 64 5.15 -1.73 12.64
C CYS A 64 3.95 -1.29 11.79
N ASP A 65 3.93 -1.64 10.51
CA ASP A 65 2.82 -1.33 9.60
C ASP A 65 1.60 -2.22 9.87
N VAL A 66 1.83 -3.51 10.13
CA VAL A 66 0.75 -4.47 10.43
C VAL A 66 0.10 -4.18 11.78
N LEU A 67 0.88 -3.83 12.80
CA LEU A 67 0.37 -3.56 14.16
C LEU A 67 -0.11 -2.12 14.37
N ALA A 68 -0.07 -1.29 13.32
CA ALA A 68 -0.50 0.09 13.38
C ALA A 68 -2.02 0.25 13.39
N ASP A 69 -2.50 1.27 14.09
CA ASP A 69 -3.90 1.69 14.19
C ASP A 69 -4.19 3.04 13.51
N ASP A 70 -3.19 3.63 12.85
CA ASP A 70 -3.22 4.94 12.20
C ASP A 70 -3.42 4.88 10.68
N TRP A 71 -3.98 3.80 10.14
CA TRP A 71 -4.31 3.72 8.72
C TRP A 71 -5.53 4.57 8.35
N LYS A 72 -5.53 5.13 7.15
CA LYS A 72 -6.63 5.92 6.59
C LYS A 72 -6.79 5.67 5.10
N ILE A 73 -8.03 5.49 4.65
CA ILE A 73 -8.37 5.43 3.22
C ILE A 73 -8.26 6.82 2.59
N VAL A 74 -7.72 6.88 1.37
CA VAL A 74 -7.61 8.11 0.57
C VAL A 74 -8.16 7.88 -0.85
N GLU A 75 -8.45 8.98 -1.55
CA GLU A 75 -8.95 9.00 -2.94
C GLU A 75 -7.85 8.76 -3.99
#